data_AF-A0A963LW30-F1
#
_entry.id   AF-A0A963LW30-F1
#
_cell.length_a   1.000
_cell.length_b   1.000
_cell.length_c   1.000
_cell.angle_alpha   90.00
_cell.angle_beta   90.00
_cell.angle_gamma   90.00
#
_symmetry.space_group_name_H-M   'P 1'
#
loop_
_entity.id
_entity.type
_entity.pdbx_description
1 polymer ?
#
loop_
_entity_poly.entity_id
_entity_poly.type
_entity_poly.pdbx_seq_one_letter_code
_entity_poly.pdbx_strand_id
1 'polypeptide(L)'
;MYAQLVETGATAVRSLEDMDPQERAFQERIDAGIKIEPKDWMPPAYRKTLVRQISQHAHSEYVGMLPEGNWIGRAPSLKRKAILMAKVQDEAGHALYLYSAVETLGVARDDTYRDLLSGKAKY
;
A
#
# COMPACT_ATOMS: atom_id res chain seq x y z
N MET A 1 -0.62 10.15 9.64
CA MET A 1 -1.09 9.61 8.34
C MET A 1 -2.18 10.52 7.81
N TYR A 2 -2.00 11.13 6.64
CA TYR A 2 -3.08 11.88 5.99
C TYR A 2 -4.06 10.89 5.37
N ALA A 3 -5.26 10.77 5.94
CA ALA A 3 -6.34 10.02 5.32
C ALA A 3 -6.78 10.75 4.05
N GLN A 4 -6.45 10.20 2.89
CA GLN A 4 -7.02 10.68 1.62
C GLN A 4 -8.46 10.23 1.52
N LEU A 5 -9.32 11.11 0.98
CA LEU A 5 -10.67 10.75 0.59
C LEU A 5 -10.62 9.52 -0.33
N VAL A 6 -11.23 8.44 0.11
CA VAL A 6 -11.43 7.24 -0.70
C VAL A 6 -12.70 7.47 -1.50
N GLU A 7 -12.56 7.74 -2.79
CA GLU A 7 -13.70 7.71 -3.70
C GLU A 7 -14.16 6.26 -3.87
N THR A 8 -15.21 5.90 -3.15
CA THR A 8 -15.85 4.58 -3.24
C THR A 8 -16.75 4.44 -4.46
N GLY A 9 -17.04 5.55 -5.15
CA GLY A 9 -18.02 5.61 -6.25
C GLY A 9 -19.48 5.48 -5.78
N ALA A 10 -19.72 5.37 -4.46
CA ALA A 10 -21.06 5.27 -3.88
C ALA A 10 -21.58 6.65 -3.48
N THR A 11 -22.79 6.98 -3.92
CA THR A 11 -23.50 8.23 -3.55
C THR A 11 -24.20 8.14 -2.21
N ALA A 12 -24.41 6.92 -1.69
CA ALA A 12 -25.00 6.64 -0.39
C ALA A 12 -24.45 5.31 0.17
N VAL A 13 -24.55 5.13 1.48
CA VAL A 13 -24.28 3.84 2.12
C VAL A 13 -25.41 2.89 1.74
N ARG A 14 -25.06 1.76 1.12
CA ARG A 14 -26.03 0.71 0.78
C ARG A 14 -26.26 -0.20 1.98
N SER A 15 -27.50 -0.62 2.20
CA SER A 15 -27.81 -1.65 3.17
C SER A 15 -27.42 -3.04 2.62
N LEU A 16 -27.31 -4.06 3.49
CA LEU A 16 -27.08 -5.44 3.05
C LEU A 16 -28.18 -5.93 2.09
N GLU A 17 -29.40 -5.42 2.24
CA GLU A 17 -30.57 -5.75 1.43
C GLU A 17 -30.41 -5.30 -0.03
N ASP A 18 -29.68 -4.20 -0.25
CA ASP A 18 -29.44 -3.60 -1.57
C ASP A 18 -28.19 -4.15 -2.28
N MET A 19 -27.44 -5.03 -1.62
CA MET A 19 -26.20 -5.62 -2.16
C MET A 19 -26.50 -6.88 -2.97
N ASP A 20 -25.73 -7.09 -4.04
CA ASP A 20 -25.75 -8.38 -4.73
C ASP A 20 -25.22 -9.52 -3.81
N PRO A 21 -25.46 -10.79 -4.14
CA PRO A 21 -25.06 -11.91 -3.28
C PRO A 21 -23.55 -11.97 -2.97
N GLN A 22 -22.68 -11.56 -3.90
CA GLN A 22 -21.23 -11.56 -3.70
C GLN A 22 -20.81 -10.40 -2.79
N GLU A 23 -21.35 -9.20 -3.03
CA GLU A 23 -21.14 -8.02 -2.20
C GLU A 23 -21.60 -8.24 -0.76
N ARG A 24 -22.77 -8.85 -0.59
CA ARG A 24 -23.28 -9.21 0.74
C ARG A 24 -22.36 -10.18 1.46
N ALA A 25 -21.95 -11.27 0.80
CA ALA A 25 -21.05 -12.25 1.40
C ALA A 25 -19.68 -11.65 1.77
N PHE A 26 -19.19 -10.70 0.96
CA PHE A 26 -17.99 -9.93 1.30
C PHE A 26 -18.21 -9.04 2.53
N GLN A 27 -19.32 -8.29 2.59
CA GLN A 27 -19.62 -7.42 3.73
C GLN A 27 -19.77 -8.23 5.03
N GLU A 28 -20.46 -9.37 4.99
CA GLU A 28 -20.61 -10.27 6.14
C GLU A 28 -19.25 -10.80 6.64
N ARG A 29 -18.30 -11.10 5.74
CA ARG A 29 -16.93 -11.47 6.14
C ARG A 29 -16.22 -10.33 6.85
N ILE A 30 -16.36 -9.10 6.34
CA ILE A 30 -15.78 -7.90 6.97
C ILE A 30 -16.37 -7.69 8.37
N ASP A 31 -17.69 -7.76 8.50
CA ASP A 31 -18.40 -7.56 9.77
C ASP A 31 -18.04 -8.64 10.81
N ALA A 32 -17.76 -9.87 10.34
CA ALA A 32 -17.27 -10.98 11.17
C ALA A 32 -15.77 -10.89 11.50
N GLY A 33 -15.05 -9.87 11.01
CA GLY A 33 -13.61 -9.72 11.24
C GLY A 33 -12.75 -10.75 10.49
N ILE A 34 -13.30 -11.40 9.47
CA ILE A 34 -12.60 -12.38 8.64
C ILE A 34 -11.69 -11.64 7.66
N LYS A 35 -10.41 -12.05 7.59
CA LYS A 35 -9.44 -11.48 6.65
C LYS A 35 -9.77 -11.88 5.22
N ILE A 36 -9.59 -10.93 4.30
CA ILE A 36 -9.76 -11.15 2.86
C ILE A 36 -8.41 -11.55 2.27
N GLU A 37 -8.37 -12.70 1.61
CA GLU A 37 -7.18 -13.27 0.98
C GLU A 37 -7.14 -13.00 -0.53
N PRO A 38 -5.99 -13.12 -1.21
CA PRO A 38 -5.85 -12.74 -2.63
C PRO A 38 -6.80 -13.43 -3.61
N LYS A 39 -7.17 -14.68 -3.32
CA LYS A 39 -8.08 -15.49 -4.15
C LYS A 39 -9.55 -15.25 -3.83
N ASP A 40 -9.86 -14.56 -2.74
CA ASP A 40 -11.23 -14.22 -2.42
C ASP A 40 -11.78 -13.23 -3.43
N TRP A 41 -13.07 -13.38 -3.70
CA TRP A 41 -13.81 -12.33 -4.37
C TRP A 41 -13.82 -11.08 -3.47
N MET A 42 -13.62 -9.91 -4.09
CA MET A 42 -13.71 -8.61 -3.42
C MET A 42 -14.23 -7.58 -4.42
N PRO A 43 -14.93 -6.53 -3.97
CA PRO A 43 -15.43 -5.48 -4.86
C PRO A 43 -14.30 -4.85 -5.69
N PRO A 44 -14.52 -4.55 -6.99
CA PRO A 44 -13.48 -3.94 -7.82
C PRO A 44 -12.93 -2.61 -7.27
N ALA A 45 -13.80 -1.77 -6.68
CA ALA A 45 -13.42 -0.51 -6.04
C ALA A 45 -12.54 -0.75 -4.79
N TYR A 46 -12.81 -1.80 -4.02
CA TYR A 46 -12.01 -2.21 -2.87
C TYR A 46 -10.60 -2.63 -3.32
N ARG A 47 -10.51 -3.54 -4.29
CA ARG A 47 -9.23 -3.96 -4.88
C ARG A 47 -8.41 -2.78 -5.41
N LYS A 48 -9.05 -1.90 -6.20
CA LYS A 48 -8.40 -0.70 -6.76
C LYS A 48 -7.87 0.23 -5.67
N THR A 49 -8.62 0.41 -4.59
CA THR A 49 -8.20 1.24 -3.45
C THR A 49 -7.03 0.62 -2.70
N LEU A 50 -7.05 -0.69 -2.45
CA LEU A 50 -5.92 -1.38 -1.83
C LEU A 50 -4.67 -1.33 -2.71
N VAL A 51 -4.79 -1.55 -4.02
CA VAL A 51 -3.66 -1.38 -4.95
C VAL A 51 -3.06 0.02 -4.80
N ARG A 52 -3.91 1.05 -4.85
CA ARG A 52 -3.47 2.44 -4.69
C ARG A 52 -2.79 2.68 -3.34
N GLN A 53 -3.37 2.21 -2.23
CA GLN A 53 -2.83 2.49 -0.90
C GLN A 53 -1.54 1.70 -0.63
N ILE A 54 -1.52 0.40 -0.91
CA ILE A 54 -0.37 -0.46 -0.64
C ILE A 54 0.79 -0.09 -1.57
N SER A 55 0.53 0.22 -2.85
CA SER A 55 1.60 0.69 -3.74
C SER A 55 2.17 2.02 -3.26
N GLN A 56 1.32 2.99 -2.90
CA GLN A 56 1.79 4.28 -2.39
C GLN A 56 2.55 4.13 -1.07
N HIS A 57 2.16 3.18 -0.21
CA HIS A 57 2.94 2.82 0.98
C HIS A 57 4.32 2.28 0.61
N ALA A 58 4.40 1.36 -0.36
CA ALA A 58 5.68 0.87 -0.88
C ALA A 58 6.54 2.01 -1.45
N HIS A 59 5.90 2.97 -2.13
CA HIS A 59 6.56 4.16 -2.66
C HIS A 59 7.09 5.04 -1.52
N SER A 60 6.34 5.21 -0.44
CA SER A 60 6.77 5.96 0.75
C SER A 60 8.03 5.37 1.36
N GLU A 61 8.08 4.05 1.55
CA GLU A 61 9.27 3.36 2.06
C GLU A 61 10.47 3.60 1.13
N TYR A 62 10.29 3.43 -0.18
CA TYR A 62 11.36 3.63 -1.17
C TYR A 62 11.86 5.09 -1.24
N VAL A 63 10.95 6.06 -1.26
CA VAL A 63 11.30 7.49 -1.35
C VAL A 63 11.87 8.01 -0.02
N GLY A 64 11.42 7.46 1.12
CA GLY A 64 11.91 7.77 2.46
C GLY A 64 13.40 7.51 2.64
N MET A 65 13.95 6.54 1.91
CA MET A 65 15.39 6.25 1.89
C MET A 65 16.23 7.41 1.36
N LEU A 66 15.70 8.31 0.52
CA LEU A 66 16.45 9.41 -0.11
C LEU A 66 16.88 10.49 0.88
N PRO A 67 15.98 11.13 1.66
CA PRO A 67 16.37 12.16 2.64
C PRO A 67 17.28 11.59 3.74
N GLU A 68 17.08 10.34 4.14
CA GLU A 68 17.94 9.68 5.14
C GLU A 68 19.29 9.25 4.55
N GLY A 69 19.30 8.70 3.35
CA GLY A 69 20.49 8.31 2.60
C GLY A 69 21.46 9.47 2.41
N ASN A 70 20.93 10.69 2.24
CA ASN A 70 21.72 11.92 2.17
C ASN A 70 22.65 12.14 3.39
N TRP A 71 22.33 11.56 4.56
CA TRP A 71 23.12 11.68 5.78
C TRP A 71 24.10 10.52 6.02
N ILE A 72 24.00 9.40 5.27
CA ILE A 72 24.89 8.23 5.46
C ILE A 72 26.36 8.62 5.34
N GLY A 73 26.72 9.42 4.34
CA GLY A 73 28.10 9.90 4.13
C GLY A 73 28.61 10.84 5.24
N ARG A 74 27.70 11.52 5.95
CA ARG A 74 27.97 12.64 6.88
C ARG A 74 27.57 12.35 8.33
N ALA A 75 27.25 11.10 8.66
CA ALA A 75 26.85 10.73 10.02
C ALA A 75 27.98 11.08 11.03
N PRO A 76 27.65 11.64 12.22
CA PRO A 76 28.63 12.23 13.14
C PRO A 76 29.50 11.21 13.90
N SER A 77 29.19 9.92 13.79
CA SER A 77 30.01 8.83 14.34
C SER A 77 29.76 7.55 13.57
N LEU A 78 30.72 6.62 13.64
CA LEU A 78 30.57 5.29 13.02
C LEU A 78 29.37 4.51 13.58
N LYS A 79 29.08 4.63 14.88
CA LYS A 79 27.90 4.02 15.50
C LYS A 79 26.61 4.52 14.87
N ARG A 80 26.46 5.84 14.69
CA ARG A 80 25.28 6.43 14.04
C ARG A 80 25.20 6.08 12.56
N LYS A 81 26.35 6.02 11.86
CA LYS A 81 26.42 5.55 10.48
C LYS A 81 25.90 4.12 10.32
N ALA A 82 26.36 3.19 11.17
CA ALA A 82 25.92 1.79 11.14
C ALA A 82 24.42 1.65 11.39
N ILE A 83 23.87 2.36 12.39
CA ILE A 83 22.42 2.36 12.68
C ILE A 83 21.62 2.90 11.49
N LEU A 84 22.05 4.01 10.89
CA LEU A 84 21.34 4.61 9.76
C LEU A 84 21.37 3.70 8.53
N MET A 85 22.51 3.07 8.23
CA MET A 85 22.60 2.10 7.13
C MET A 85 21.67 0.91 7.34
N ALA A 86 21.61 0.35 8.56
CA ALA A 86 20.70 -0.74 8.88
C ALA A 86 19.23 -0.32 8.69
N LYS A 87 18.85 0.88 9.17
CA LYS A 87 17.50 1.41 8.98
C LYS A 87 17.12 1.56 7.50
N VAL A 88 17.97 2.19 6.69
CA VAL A 88 17.72 2.38 5.26
C VAL A 88 17.68 1.04 4.51
N GLN A 89 18.46 0.04 4.94
CA GLN A 89 18.37 -1.32 4.43
C GLN A 89 17.02 -1.97 4.76
N ASP A 90 16.52 -1.80 5.99
CA ASP A 90 15.21 -2.33 6.39
C ASP A 90 14.06 -1.68 5.60
N GLU A 91 14.11 -0.38 5.33
CA GLU A 91 13.12 0.32 4.48
C GLU A 91 13.07 -0.25 3.06
N ALA A 92 14.22 -0.61 2.48
CA ALA A 92 14.26 -1.31 1.20
C ALA A 92 13.55 -2.67 1.29
N GLY A 93 13.74 -3.41 2.39
CA GLY A 93 13.04 -4.66 2.67
C GLY A 93 11.53 -4.48 2.84
N HIS A 94 11.11 -3.44 3.56
CA HIS A 94 9.70 -3.10 3.75
C HIS A 94 9.01 -2.74 2.43
N ALA A 95 9.67 -1.94 1.59
CA ALA A 95 9.18 -1.63 0.25
C ALA A 95 8.97 -2.92 -0.57
N LEU A 96 9.91 -3.88 -0.51
CA LEU A 96 9.78 -5.17 -1.18
C LEU A 96 8.58 -5.97 -0.67
N TYR A 97 8.36 -6.03 0.64
CA TYR A 97 7.18 -6.72 1.19
C TYR A 97 5.87 -6.09 0.73
N LEU A 98 5.79 -4.75 0.70
CA LEU A 98 4.60 -4.04 0.25
C LEU A 98 4.35 -4.19 -1.25
N TYR A 99 5.41 -4.19 -2.07
CA TYR A 99 5.29 -4.53 -3.49
C TYR A 99 4.80 -5.97 -3.69
N SER A 100 5.37 -6.94 -2.97
CA SER A 100 4.87 -8.33 -3.03
C SER A 100 3.41 -8.42 -2.61
N ALA A 101 2.97 -7.67 -1.59
CA ALA A 101 1.57 -7.61 -1.18
C ALA A 101 0.67 -7.03 -2.27
N VAL A 102 1.08 -5.95 -2.95
CA VAL A 102 0.28 -5.35 -4.02
C VAL A 102 0.16 -6.24 -5.25
N GLU A 103 1.20 -7.03 -5.54
CA GLU A 103 1.17 -7.99 -6.66
C GLU A 103 0.13 -9.09 -6.47
N THR A 104 -0.18 -9.46 -5.22
CA THR A 104 -1.28 -10.38 -4.93
C THR A 104 -2.65 -9.86 -5.37
N LEU A 105 -2.79 -8.55 -5.60
CA LEU A 105 -4.02 -7.91 -6.05
C LEU A 105 -4.14 -7.87 -7.58
N GLY A 106 -3.17 -8.40 -8.33
CA GLY A 106 -3.25 -8.58 -9.78
C GLY A 106 -2.63 -7.46 -10.62
N VAL A 107 -1.71 -6.69 -10.04
CA VAL A 107 -0.91 -5.67 -10.77
C VAL A 107 0.57 -6.03 -10.71
N ALA A 108 1.37 -5.59 -11.67
CA ALA A 108 2.82 -5.80 -11.62
C ALA A 108 3.51 -4.69 -10.82
N ARG A 109 4.53 -5.03 -10.02
CA ARG A 109 5.37 -4.05 -9.31
C ARG A 109 5.88 -2.95 -10.24
N ASP A 110 6.42 -3.32 -11.39
CA ASP A 110 7.05 -2.38 -12.33
C ASP A 110 6.07 -1.33 -12.86
N ASP A 111 4.79 -1.70 -13.05
CA ASP A 111 3.77 -0.74 -13.47
C ASP A 111 3.48 0.27 -12.36
N THR A 112 3.34 -0.19 -11.12
CA THR A 112 3.12 0.70 -9.97
C THR A 112 4.32 1.61 -9.72
N TYR A 113 5.54 1.12 -9.91
CA TYR A 113 6.76 1.91 -9.78
C TYR A 113 6.89 2.94 -10.91
N ARG A 114 6.50 2.61 -12.15
CA ARG A 114 6.41 3.59 -13.25
C ARG A 114 5.36 4.67 -12.97
N ASP A 115 4.24 4.32 -12.34
CA ASP A 115 3.24 5.31 -11.89
C ASP A 115 3.82 6.29 -10.86
N LEU A 116 4.68 5.83 -9.94
CA LEU A 116 5.44 6.71 -9.04
C LEU A 116 6.37 7.65 -9.81
N LEU A 117 7.23 7.10 -10.68
CA LEU A 117 8.24 7.87 -11.40
C LEU A 117 7.64 8.92 -12.35
N SER A 118 6.45 8.65 -12.90
CA SER A 118 5.71 9.60 -13.74
C SER A 118 4.91 10.64 -12.95
N GLY A 119 4.85 10.52 -11.61
CA GLY A 119 4.05 11.40 -10.75
C GLY A 119 2.55 11.11 -10.75
N LYS A 120 2.11 10.03 -11.40
CA LYS A 120 0.71 9.58 -11.42
C LYS A 120 0.29 9.01 -10.05
N ALA A 121 1.19 8.30 -9.39
CA ALA A 121 1.02 7.84 -8.01
C ALA A 121 1.85 8.70 -7.05
N LYS A 122 1.37 8.80 -5.80
CA LYS A 122 2.05 9.52 -4.72
C LYS A 122 3.03 8.60 -3.98
N TYR A 123 3.79 9.17 -3.05
CA TYR A 123 4.53 8.49 -1.99
C TYR A 123 4.20 9.14 -0.65
#